data_AF-A0A6J8C9Z4-F1
#
_entry.id   AF-A0A6J8C9Z4-F1
#
_cell.length_a   1.000
_cell.length_b   1.000
_cell.length_c   1.000
_cell.angle_alpha   90.00
_cell.angle_beta   90.00
_cell.angle_gamma   90.00
#
_symmetry.space_group_name_H-M   'P 1'
#
loop_
_entity.id
_entity.type
_entity.pdbx_description
1 polymer ?
#
loop_
_entity_poly.entity_id
_entity_poly.type
_entity_poly.pdbx_seq_one_letter_code
_entity_poly.pdbx_strand_id
1 'polypeptide(L)'
;MRQKDDLEFAQLLNWLRRNQLTENDFAALSTRTVSVNDPTYRTNATHLFVENALVDNFNLQYISKLCSQKVKVKAVDIVCGDLLASVKTKLLSSLPEKQSDTANLAKEVVIAIGMKYDLTANIEVTDGLTNGLTCELKLIECKTKSFRPSIIWVKFADARIGANNRRKYSHLYGKDVDKTWTPMFDIKRAFTYKYKTFERIQFPLRPAAGKTIHKSQGDTLHEVVVSLKSKRKGKITHIHYVALSRVTSLTG
;
A
#
# COMPACT_ATOMS: atom_id res chain seq x y z
N MET A 1 17.59 5.76 15.39
CA MET A 1 18.33 5.47 14.14
C MET A 1 17.85 4.11 13.61
N ARG A 2 17.70 3.92 12.29
CA ARG A 2 17.01 2.73 11.74
C ARG A 2 17.84 1.44 11.84
N GLN A 3 19.11 1.48 11.46
CA GLN A 3 20.04 0.34 11.51
C GLN A 3 20.89 0.33 12.79
N LYS A 4 20.30 0.73 13.93
CA LYS A 4 21.06 0.92 15.18
C LYS A 4 21.72 -0.37 15.70
N ASP A 5 21.16 -1.52 15.36
CA ASP A 5 21.59 -2.83 15.86
C ASP A 5 22.48 -3.57 14.85
N ASP A 6 22.78 -2.96 13.69
CA ASP A 6 23.63 -3.51 12.62
C ASP A 6 24.59 -2.43 12.10
N LEU A 7 25.68 -2.22 12.86
CA LEU A 7 26.66 -1.15 12.60
C LEU A 7 27.41 -1.33 11.29
N GLU A 8 27.74 -2.58 10.93
CA GLU A 8 28.42 -2.91 9.68
C GLU A 8 27.54 -2.54 8.49
N PHE A 9 26.25 -2.92 8.53
CA PHE A 9 25.32 -2.53 7.48
C PHE A 9 25.08 -1.02 7.44
N ALA A 10 25.02 -0.34 8.59
CA ALA A 10 24.89 1.11 8.64
C ALA A 10 26.10 1.81 7.97
N GLN A 11 27.32 1.30 8.18
CA GLN A 11 28.53 1.79 7.51
C GLN A 11 28.49 1.52 6.01
N LEU A 12 28.14 0.30 5.60
CA LEU A 12 27.96 -0.07 4.19
C LEU A 12 26.99 0.88 3.49
N LEU A 13 25.84 1.19 4.09
CA LEU A 13 24.88 2.15 3.54
C LEU A 13 25.46 3.57 3.42
N ASN A 14 26.32 4.00 4.34
CA ASN A 14 27.00 5.29 4.26
C ASN A 14 28.05 5.33 3.13
N TRP A 15 28.73 4.22 2.85
CA TRP A 15 29.64 4.08 1.70
C TRP A 15 28.87 4.05 0.39
N LEU A 16 27.77 3.29 0.34
CA LEU A 16 26.83 3.25 -0.78
C LEU A 16 26.32 4.65 -1.13
N ARG A 17 25.89 5.43 -0.13
CA ARG A 17 25.39 6.80 -0.33
C ARG A 17 26.41 7.71 -1.03
N ARG A 18 27.69 7.55 -0.68
CA ARG A 18 28.83 8.32 -1.21
C ARG A 18 29.43 7.75 -2.49
N ASN A 19 28.91 6.60 -2.97
CA ASN A 19 29.48 5.86 -4.09
C ASN A 19 30.96 5.47 -3.87
N GLN A 20 31.27 5.05 -2.64
CA GLN A 20 32.62 4.70 -2.17
C GLN A 20 32.63 3.27 -1.58
N LEU A 21 31.91 2.33 -2.21
CA LEU A 21 31.86 0.93 -1.76
C LEU A 21 33.22 0.25 -1.92
N THR A 22 33.61 -0.52 -0.91
CA THR A 22 34.76 -1.42 -0.96
C THR A 22 34.39 -2.75 -1.62
N GLU A 23 35.40 -3.56 -1.97
CA GLU A 23 35.16 -4.92 -2.49
C GLU A 23 34.39 -5.81 -1.49
N ASN A 24 34.67 -5.65 -0.19
CA ASN A 24 33.95 -6.35 0.88
C ASN A 24 32.47 -5.95 0.93
N ASP A 25 32.16 -4.66 0.74
CA ASP A 25 30.76 -4.19 0.69
C ASP A 25 30.01 -4.78 -0.52
N PHE A 26 30.68 -4.86 -1.68
CA PHE A 26 30.13 -5.50 -2.87
C PHE A 26 29.90 -7.00 -2.65
N ALA A 27 30.85 -7.69 -2.02
CA ALA A 27 30.70 -9.09 -1.67
C ALA A 27 29.50 -9.30 -0.72
N ALA A 28 29.38 -8.49 0.32
CA ALA A 28 28.27 -8.53 1.27
C ALA A 28 26.90 -8.33 0.58
N LEU A 29 26.76 -7.31 -0.28
CA LEU A 29 25.54 -7.08 -1.06
C LEU A 29 25.26 -8.20 -2.05
N SER A 30 26.29 -8.78 -2.66
CA SER A 30 26.15 -9.88 -3.61
C SER A 30 25.57 -11.13 -2.95
N THR A 31 25.89 -11.39 -1.67
CA THR A 31 25.27 -12.49 -0.89
C THR A 31 23.75 -12.35 -0.72
N ARG A 32 23.20 -11.14 -0.96
CA ARG A 32 21.76 -10.85 -0.85
C ARG A 32 21.05 -10.87 -2.20
N THR A 33 21.73 -11.23 -3.28
CA THR A 33 21.10 -11.39 -4.59
C THR A 33 20.30 -12.69 -4.60
N VAL A 34 18.99 -12.59 -4.85
CA VAL A 34 18.08 -13.74 -4.85
C VAL A 34 17.28 -13.78 -6.15
N SER A 35 17.09 -14.98 -6.70
CA SER A 35 16.23 -15.23 -7.86
C SER A 35 14.77 -15.43 -7.42
N VAL A 36 13.81 -15.10 -8.28
CA VAL A 36 12.38 -15.30 -7.99
C VAL A 36 12.02 -16.78 -7.80
N ASN A 37 12.80 -17.69 -8.39
CA ASN A 37 12.61 -19.15 -8.27
C ASN A 37 13.39 -19.75 -7.09
N ASP A 38 14.13 -18.94 -6.33
CA ASP A 38 14.94 -19.41 -5.21
C ASP A 38 14.05 -19.72 -3.99
N PRO A 39 14.26 -20.84 -3.27
CA PRO A 39 13.53 -21.16 -2.05
C PRO A 39 13.63 -20.09 -0.95
N THR A 40 14.71 -19.31 -0.94
CA THR A 40 14.93 -18.21 0.01
C THR A 40 14.21 -16.91 -0.38
N TYR A 41 13.54 -16.89 -1.55
CA TYR A 41 12.80 -15.72 -2.02
C TYR A 41 11.60 -15.39 -1.12
N ARG A 42 11.70 -14.26 -0.41
CA ARG A 42 10.68 -13.80 0.53
C ARG A 42 9.48 -13.19 -0.17
N THR A 43 8.59 -14.05 -0.68
CA THR A 43 7.38 -13.63 -1.40
C THR A 43 6.49 -12.67 -0.58
N ASN A 44 6.40 -12.88 0.74
CA ASN A 44 5.55 -12.06 1.62
C ASN A 44 6.19 -10.73 2.06
N ALA A 45 7.48 -10.53 1.80
CA ALA A 45 8.16 -9.27 2.10
C ALA A 45 7.65 -8.15 1.18
N THR A 46 7.84 -6.91 1.60
CA THR A 46 7.46 -5.77 0.75
C THR A 46 8.44 -5.68 -0.41
N HIS A 47 7.92 -5.62 -1.64
CA HIS A 47 8.74 -5.53 -2.84
C HIS A 47 8.88 -4.07 -3.28
N LEU A 48 10.10 -3.61 -3.52
CA LEU A 48 10.38 -2.25 -3.96
C LEU A 48 10.81 -2.23 -5.42
N PHE A 49 10.16 -1.37 -6.20
CA PHE A 49 10.42 -1.19 -7.62
C PHE A 49 10.71 0.26 -7.96
N VAL A 50 11.41 0.47 -9.08
CA VAL A 50 11.68 1.83 -9.59
C VAL A 50 10.43 2.45 -10.23
N GLU A 51 9.68 1.67 -11.00
CA GLU A 51 8.59 2.16 -11.86
C GLU A 51 7.20 1.71 -11.35
N ASN A 52 6.19 2.58 -11.43
CA ASN A 52 4.81 2.24 -11.03
C ASN A 52 4.25 1.05 -11.84
N ALA A 53 4.58 0.94 -13.13
CA ALA A 53 4.12 -0.18 -13.96
C ALA A 53 4.58 -1.55 -13.44
N LEU A 54 5.79 -1.61 -12.86
CA LEU A 54 6.30 -2.85 -12.24
C LEU A 54 5.57 -3.13 -10.93
N VAL A 55 5.27 -2.09 -10.14
CA VAL A 55 4.46 -2.20 -8.91
C VAL A 55 3.08 -2.73 -9.23
N ASP A 56 2.41 -2.16 -10.22
CA ASP A 56 1.05 -2.54 -10.60
C ASP A 56 1.02 -3.98 -11.11
N ASN A 57 1.94 -4.36 -12.00
CA ASN A 57 2.05 -5.74 -12.48
C ASN A 57 2.35 -6.73 -11.33
N PHE A 58 3.28 -6.40 -10.44
CA PHE A 58 3.61 -7.27 -9.31
C PHE A 58 2.40 -7.45 -8.38
N ASN A 59 1.73 -6.36 -8.00
CA ASN A 59 0.55 -6.42 -7.14
C ASN A 59 -0.60 -7.21 -7.77
N LEU A 60 -0.84 -7.06 -9.08
CA LEU A 60 -1.85 -7.83 -9.80
C LEU A 60 -1.53 -9.34 -9.80
N GLN A 61 -0.27 -9.71 -10.06
CA GLN A 61 0.18 -11.10 -10.02
C GLN A 61 0.14 -11.68 -8.60
N TYR A 62 0.50 -10.88 -7.60
CA TYR A 62 0.43 -11.31 -6.21
C TYR A 62 -1.02 -11.59 -5.80
N ILE A 63 -1.93 -10.65 -6.09
CA ILE A 63 -3.37 -10.84 -5.85
C ILE A 63 -3.89 -12.07 -6.59
N SER A 64 -3.50 -12.29 -7.86
CA SER A 64 -4.02 -13.44 -8.62
C SER A 64 -3.60 -14.78 -8.01
N LYS A 65 -2.38 -14.87 -7.47
CA LYS A 65 -1.83 -16.07 -6.81
C LYS A 65 -2.45 -16.40 -5.45
N LEU A 66 -3.01 -15.42 -4.72
CA LEU A 66 -3.65 -15.69 -3.43
C LEU A 66 -4.84 -16.65 -3.60
N CYS A 67 -4.94 -17.70 -2.80
CA CYS A 67 -6.11 -18.60 -2.80
C CYS A 67 -7.24 -18.12 -1.87
N SER A 68 -7.01 -17.04 -1.13
CA SER A 68 -7.95 -16.47 -0.17
C SER A 68 -9.12 -15.76 -0.86
N GLN A 69 -10.15 -15.42 -0.07
CA GLN A 69 -11.28 -14.64 -0.55
C GLN A 69 -10.83 -13.30 -1.13
N LYS A 70 -11.37 -12.96 -2.32
CA LYS A 70 -11.13 -11.71 -3.03
C LYS A 70 -12.45 -11.07 -3.42
N VAL A 71 -12.53 -9.75 -3.33
CA VAL A 71 -13.68 -8.98 -3.79
C VAL A 71 -13.20 -7.78 -4.59
N LYS A 72 -13.83 -7.58 -5.75
CA LYS A 72 -13.64 -6.40 -6.58
C LYS A 72 -14.68 -5.36 -6.20
N VAL A 73 -14.23 -4.22 -5.69
CA VAL A 73 -15.09 -3.17 -5.13
C VAL A 73 -15.04 -1.95 -6.04
N LYS A 74 -16.12 -1.70 -6.79
CA LYS A 74 -16.28 -0.49 -7.62
C LYS A 74 -16.69 0.70 -6.75
N ALA A 75 -16.16 1.88 -7.02
CA ALA A 75 -16.55 3.10 -6.33
C ALA A 75 -18.00 3.47 -6.64
N VAL A 76 -18.64 4.19 -5.71
CA VAL A 76 -19.91 4.86 -5.97
C VAL A 76 -19.61 6.34 -6.19
N ASP A 77 -19.86 6.81 -7.40
CA ASP A 77 -19.64 8.20 -7.80
C ASP A 77 -20.97 8.96 -7.89
N ILE A 78 -20.97 10.17 -7.34
CA ILE A 78 -22.12 11.07 -7.29
C ILE A 78 -21.68 12.40 -7.90
N VAL A 79 -22.49 12.99 -8.78
CA VAL A 79 -22.28 14.35 -9.27
C VAL A 79 -23.17 15.30 -8.47
N CYS A 80 -22.59 16.37 -7.94
CA CYS A 80 -23.32 17.38 -7.17
C CYS A 80 -24.10 18.30 -8.11
N GLY A 81 -25.32 18.63 -7.70
CA GLY A 81 -26.22 19.54 -8.42
C GLY A 81 -27.43 18.85 -9.04
N ASP A 82 -28.42 19.68 -9.37
CA ASP A 82 -29.63 19.22 -10.05
C ASP A 82 -29.40 19.18 -11.56
N LEU A 83 -29.35 17.97 -12.10
CA LEU A 83 -29.03 17.68 -13.49
C LEU A 83 -29.89 16.49 -13.95
N LEU A 84 -30.30 16.51 -15.21
CA LEU A 84 -30.95 15.38 -15.87
C LEU A 84 -30.12 14.09 -15.75
N ALA A 85 -30.78 12.95 -15.54
CA ALA A 85 -30.12 11.65 -15.37
C ALA A 85 -29.18 11.27 -16.52
N SER A 86 -29.54 11.62 -17.76
CA SER A 86 -28.71 11.41 -18.96
C SER A 86 -27.40 12.21 -18.91
N VAL A 87 -27.45 13.45 -18.41
CA VAL A 87 -26.28 14.30 -18.22
C VAL A 87 -25.41 13.77 -17.09
N LYS A 88 -26.01 13.36 -15.96
CA LYS A 88 -25.29 12.74 -14.84
C LYS A 88 -24.49 11.52 -15.30
N THR A 89 -25.11 10.63 -16.08
CA THR A 89 -24.47 9.43 -16.60
C THR A 89 -23.26 9.74 -17.48
N LYS A 90 -23.39 10.71 -18.41
CA LYS A 90 -22.27 11.16 -19.26
C LYS A 90 -21.12 11.73 -18.44
N LEU A 91 -21.41 12.56 -17.44
CA LEU A 91 -20.39 13.16 -16.58
C LEU A 91 -19.64 12.09 -15.78
N LEU A 92 -20.37 11.16 -15.16
CA LEU A 92 -19.79 10.05 -14.38
C LEU A 92 -18.92 9.13 -15.24
N SER A 93 -19.34 8.83 -16.48
CA SER A 93 -18.51 8.05 -17.41
C SER A 93 -17.21 8.74 -17.84
N SER A 94 -17.14 10.07 -17.70
CA SER A 94 -15.98 10.88 -18.09
C SER A 94 -14.94 11.07 -16.99
N LEU A 95 -15.19 10.51 -15.80
CA LEU A 95 -14.29 10.64 -14.65
C LEU A 95 -12.92 9.96 -14.93
N PRO A 96 -11.81 10.56 -14.46
CA PRO A 96 -10.49 10.00 -14.67
C PRO A 96 -10.30 8.68 -13.89
N GLU A 97 -9.56 7.76 -14.49
CA GLU A 97 -9.16 6.49 -13.86
C GLU A 97 -8.04 6.68 -12.82
N LYS A 98 -7.23 7.73 -13.00
CA LYS A 98 -6.07 8.00 -12.15
C LYS A 98 -6.54 8.40 -10.74
N GLN A 99 -6.22 7.56 -9.77
CA GLN A 99 -6.65 7.71 -8.37
C GLN A 99 -6.27 9.06 -7.73
N SER A 100 -5.11 9.63 -8.06
CA SER A 100 -4.69 10.94 -7.52
C SER A 100 -5.62 12.09 -7.91
N ASP A 101 -6.33 11.94 -9.03
CA ASP A 101 -7.18 12.98 -9.60
C ASP A 101 -8.62 12.85 -9.06
N THR A 102 -8.87 11.88 -8.17
CA THR A 102 -10.20 11.53 -7.62
C THR A 102 -10.13 11.41 -6.08
N ALA A 103 -9.54 12.42 -5.44
CA ALA A 103 -9.34 12.49 -3.99
C ALA A 103 -8.62 11.27 -3.37
N ASN A 104 -7.71 10.67 -4.13
CA ASN A 104 -6.99 9.45 -3.76
C ASN A 104 -7.89 8.23 -3.50
N LEU A 105 -9.10 8.19 -4.09
CA LEU A 105 -10.01 7.05 -4.04
C LEU A 105 -10.10 6.38 -5.41
N ALA A 106 -9.69 5.12 -5.49
CA ALA A 106 -9.67 4.39 -6.75
C ALA A 106 -11.09 4.10 -7.27
N LYS A 107 -11.25 4.15 -8.59
CA LYS A 107 -12.50 3.75 -9.24
C LYS A 107 -12.86 2.28 -8.96
N GLU A 108 -11.84 1.43 -8.86
CA GLU A 108 -11.99 0.02 -8.51
C GLU A 108 -10.82 -0.42 -7.63
N VAL A 109 -11.10 -1.17 -6.56
CA VAL A 109 -10.09 -1.79 -5.70
C VAL A 109 -10.39 -3.29 -5.61
N VAL A 110 -9.37 -4.12 -5.88
CA VAL A 110 -9.45 -5.55 -5.55
C VAL A 110 -8.88 -5.75 -4.16
N ILE A 111 -9.76 -6.14 -3.24
CA ILE A 111 -9.39 -6.50 -1.86
C ILE A 111 -9.24 -8.02 -1.75
N ALA A 112 -8.18 -8.49 -1.09
CA ALA A 112 -7.88 -9.91 -0.91
C ALA A 112 -7.36 -10.19 0.50
N ILE A 113 -7.87 -11.20 1.18
CA ILE A 113 -7.41 -11.56 2.53
C ILE A 113 -5.93 -11.99 2.46
N GLY A 114 -5.09 -11.49 3.37
CA GLY A 114 -3.64 -11.72 3.40
C GLY A 114 -2.83 -10.75 2.54
N MET A 115 -3.48 -9.86 1.78
CA MET A 115 -2.81 -8.84 0.97
C MET A 115 -2.49 -7.59 1.82
N LYS A 116 -1.33 -6.99 1.55
CA LYS A 116 -0.94 -5.68 2.10
C LYS A 116 -1.53 -4.53 1.28
N TYR A 117 -2.02 -3.50 1.97
CA TYR A 117 -2.55 -2.27 1.39
C TYR A 117 -1.99 -1.04 2.11
N ASP A 118 -1.75 0.03 1.36
CA ASP A 118 -1.52 1.36 1.94
C ASP A 118 -2.85 2.10 2.04
N LEU A 119 -3.06 2.80 3.16
CA LEU A 119 -4.10 3.80 3.27
C LEU A 119 -3.83 4.94 2.28
N THR A 120 -4.85 5.43 1.61
CA THR A 120 -4.72 6.47 0.57
C THR A 120 -5.25 7.83 1.01
N ALA A 121 -5.82 7.90 2.21
CA ALA A 121 -6.36 9.11 2.79
C ALA A 121 -6.08 9.14 4.29
N ASN A 122 -6.02 10.35 4.85
CA ASN A 122 -6.05 10.53 6.29
C ASN A 122 -7.47 10.23 6.79
N ILE A 123 -7.58 9.28 7.71
CA ILE A 123 -8.85 8.82 8.28
C ILE A 123 -8.98 9.35 9.70
N GLU A 124 -7.97 9.08 10.53
CA GLU A 124 -7.88 9.61 11.89
C GLU A 124 -6.40 9.82 12.24
N VAL A 125 -5.90 11.04 12.03
CA VAL A 125 -4.47 11.36 12.17
C VAL A 125 -4.02 11.21 13.63
N THR A 126 -4.89 11.54 14.58
CA THR A 126 -4.58 11.45 16.02
C THR A 126 -4.43 10.00 16.51
N ASP A 127 -5.00 9.04 15.78
CA ASP A 127 -4.92 7.60 16.04
C ASP A 127 -3.93 6.89 15.08
N GLY A 128 -3.12 7.68 14.37
CA GLY A 128 -2.11 7.20 13.43
C GLY A 128 -2.64 6.66 12.10
N LEU A 129 -3.95 6.73 11.83
CA LEU A 129 -4.58 6.26 10.58
C LEU A 129 -4.41 7.30 9.46
N THR A 130 -3.18 7.42 8.96
CA THR A 130 -2.75 8.41 7.98
C THR A 130 -2.51 7.83 6.59
N ASN A 131 -2.50 8.70 5.56
CA ASN A 131 -2.14 8.32 4.20
C ASN A 131 -0.71 7.76 4.13
N GLY A 132 -0.54 6.62 3.45
CA GLY A 132 0.73 5.91 3.29
C GLY A 132 0.94 4.78 4.30
N LEU A 133 0.15 4.73 5.38
CA LEU A 133 0.25 3.68 6.38
C LEU A 133 -0.14 2.32 5.79
N THR A 134 0.74 1.32 5.94
CA THR A 134 0.50 -0.04 5.48
C THR A 134 -0.27 -0.88 6.50
N CYS A 135 -1.22 -1.65 6.00
CA CYS A 135 -1.99 -2.64 6.75
C CYS A 135 -2.08 -3.96 5.97
N GLU A 136 -2.42 -5.04 6.64
CA GLU A 136 -2.73 -6.33 6.03
C GLU A 136 -4.21 -6.64 6.20
N LEU A 137 -4.90 -7.00 5.12
CA LEU A 137 -6.32 -7.36 5.18
C LEU A 137 -6.50 -8.74 5.79
N LYS A 138 -7.36 -8.87 6.80
CA LYS A 138 -7.58 -10.11 7.56
C LYS A 138 -8.96 -10.72 7.36
N LEU A 139 -9.99 -9.90 7.21
CA LEU A 139 -11.36 -10.37 7.02
C LEU A 139 -12.17 -9.38 6.18
N ILE A 140 -13.10 -9.92 5.38
CA ILE A 140 -14.06 -9.17 4.58
C ILE A 140 -15.45 -9.54 5.08
N GLU A 141 -16.23 -8.56 5.53
CA GLU A 141 -17.55 -8.77 6.10
C GLU A 141 -18.64 -8.04 5.30
N CYS A 142 -19.65 -8.78 4.86
CA CYS A 142 -20.83 -8.26 4.17
C CYS A 142 -22.04 -8.36 5.10
N LYS A 143 -22.47 -7.24 5.69
CA LYS A 143 -23.61 -7.22 6.63
C LYS A 143 -24.97 -7.21 5.94
N THR A 144 -24.99 -6.81 4.68
CA THR A 144 -26.21 -6.76 3.87
C THR A 144 -26.15 -7.84 2.80
N LYS A 145 -27.29 -8.13 2.15
CA LYS A 145 -27.32 -8.98 0.95
C LYS A 145 -26.59 -8.35 -0.27
N SER A 146 -25.93 -7.20 -0.08
CA SER A 146 -25.12 -6.55 -1.09
C SER A 146 -23.81 -7.31 -1.31
N PHE A 147 -23.33 -7.32 -2.56
CA PHE A 147 -21.99 -7.79 -2.91
C PHE A 147 -20.89 -6.84 -2.44
N ARG A 148 -21.22 -5.62 -2.00
CA ARG A 148 -20.26 -4.66 -1.47
C ARG A 148 -19.92 -4.98 0.00
N PRO A 149 -18.65 -5.18 0.34
CA PRO A 149 -18.21 -5.33 1.73
C PRO A 149 -18.66 -4.14 2.57
N SER A 150 -19.23 -4.43 3.74
CA SER A 150 -19.66 -3.41 4.70
C SER A 150 -18.51 -3.01 5.63
N ILE A 151 -17.69 -4.00 6.01
CA ILE A 151 -16.51 -3.81 6.87
C ILE A 151 -15.39 -4.64 6.29
N ILE A 152 -14.19 -4.07 6.30
CA ILE A 152 -12.96 -4.83 6.10
C ILE A 152 -12.12 -4.70 7.37
N TRP A 153 -11.56 -5.81 7.84
CA TRP A 153 -10.77 -5.85 9.06
C TRP A 153 -9.30 -5.93 8.70
N VAL A 154 -8.51 -4.94 9.14
CA VAL A 154 -7.10 -4.86 8.79
C VAL A 154 -6.22 -4.93 10.03
N LYS A 155 -5.02 -5.50 9.90
CA LYS A 155 -4.01 -5.50 10.95
C LYS A 155 -2.89 -4.53 10.58
N PHE A 156 -2.55 -3.64 11.50
CA PHE A 156 -1.38 -2.77 11.39
C PHE A 156 -0.17 -3.43 12.07
N ALA A 157 1.03 -3.09 11.62
CA ALA A 157 2.27 -3.62 12.22
C ALA A 157 2.45 -3.13 13.67
N ASP A 158 2.15 -1.85 13.92
CA ASP A 158 2.16 -1.27 15.27
C ASP A 158 0.75 -1.37 15.88
N ALA A 159 0.64 -2.11 16.98
CA ALA A 159 -0.63 -2.32 17.68
C ALA A 159 -1.21 -1.02 18.28
N ARG A 160 -0.43 0.04 18.45
CA ARG A 160 -0.92 1.33 18.97
C ARG A 160 -1.76 2.08 17.95
N ILE A 161 -1.49 1.86 16.67
CA ILE A 161 -2.21 2.51 15.56
C ILE A 161 -3.63 1.99 15.50
N GLY A 162 -4.61 2.90 15.37
CA GLY A 162 -6.02 2.55 15.30
C GLY A 162 -6.63 2.15 16.65
N ALA A 163 -5.94 2.35 17.77
CA ALA A 163 -6.42 1.91 19.08
C ALA A 163 -7.72 2.62 19.50
N ASN A 164 -7.82 3.91 19.24
CA ASN A 164 -9.05 4.66 19.52
C ASN A 164 -10.18 4.21 18.57
N ASN A 165 -9.87 3.94 17.30
CA ASN A 165 -10.81 3.42 16.32
C ASN A 165 -11.37 2.05 16.74
N ARG A 166 -10.51 1.13 17.20
CA ARG A 166 -10.94 -0.17 17.74
C ARG A 166 -11.84 -0.03 18.96
N ARG A 167 -11.54 0.90 19.88
CA ARG A 167 -12.39 1.19 21.04
C ARG A 167 -13.76 1.75 20.62
N LYS A 168 -13.77 2.73 19.71
CA LYS A 168 -14.97 3.36 19.16
C LYS A 168 -15.91 2.35 18.51
N TYR A 169 -15.35 1.39 17.77
CA TYR A 169 -16.11 0.37 17.05
C TYR A 169 -16.12 -1.00 17.75
N SER A 170 -15.89 -1.03 19.06
CA SER A 170 -15.83 -2.27 19.87
C SER A 170 -17.11 -3.12 19.77
N HIS A 171 -18.27 -2.49 19.59
CA HIS A 171 -19.56 -3.15 19.39
C HIS A 171 -19.65 -3.96 18.07
N LEU A 172 -18.72 -3.78 17.12
CA LEU A 172 -18.69 -4.52 15.85
C LEU A 172 -17.94 -5.86 15.94
N TYR A 173 -17.18 -6.10 17.02
CA TYR A 173 -16.36 -7.31 17.14
C TYR A 173 -17.24 -8.52 17.48
N GLY A 174 -17.36 -9.45 16.54
CA GLY A 174 -17.92 -10.77 16.76
C GLY A 174 -16.93 -11.74 17.40
N LYS A 175 -17.36 -13.00 17.62
CA LYS A 175 -16.51 -14.05 18.20
C LYS A 175 -15.29 -14.39 17.34
N ASP A 176 -15.42 -14.24 16.02
CA ASP A 176 -14.40 -14.63 15.04
C ASP A 176 -13.48 -13.47 14.62
N VAL A 177 -13.60 -12.31 15.28
CA VAL A 177 -12.79 -11.12 14.96
C VAL A 177 -11.75 -10.88 16.06
N ASP A 178 -10.48 -10.95 15.66
CA ASP A 178 -9.37 -10.64 16.56
C ASP A 178 -9.42 -9.16 17.00
N LYS A 179 -9.31 -8.92 18.31
CA LYS A 179 -9.35 -7.58 18.93
C LYS A 179 -8.21 -6.65 18.48
N THR A 180 -7.17 -7.19 17.86
CA THR A 180 -6.05 -6.42 17.28
C THR A 180 -6.36 -5.89 15.88
N TRP A 181 -7.40 -6.42 15.22
CA TRP A 181 -7.78 -5.96 13.88
C TRP A 181 -8.61 -4.69 13.98
N THR A 182 -8.33 -3.74 13.11
CA THR A 182 -9.02 -2.45 13.05
C THR A 182 -10.09 -2.51 11.96
N PRO A 183 -11.35 -2.16 12.26
CA PRO A 183 -12.39 -2.09 11.24
C PRO A 183 -12.18 -0.86 10.37
N MET A 184 -12.25 -1.06 9.05
CA MET A 184 -12.19 -0.03 8.04
C MET A 184 -13.47 -0.02 7.22
N PHE A 185 -13.86 1.17 6.78
CA PHE A 185 -15.10 1.43 6.06
C PHE A 185 -14.82 2.20 4.78
N ASP A 186 -15.83 2.28 3.93
CA ASP A 186 -15.84 3.29 2.89
C ASP A 186 -15.72 4.69 3.48
N ILE A 187 -14.99 5.55 2.76
CA ILE A 187 -15.01 6.98 3.03
C ILE A 187 -15.62 7.71 1.83
N LYS A 188 -16.27 8.84 2.12
CA LYS A 188 -16.80 9.75 1.12
C LYS A 188 -15.86 10.95 0.99
N ARG A 189 -15.40 11.24 -0.23
CA ARG A 189 -14.58 12.43 -0.51
C ARG A 189 -15.11 13.17 -1.72
N ALA A 190 -15.17 14.50 -1.62
CA ALA A 190 -15.49 15.38 -2.73
C ALA A 190 -14.23 15.75 -3.53
N PHE A 191 -14.36 15.93 -4.83
CA PHE A 191 -13.31 16.45 -5.71
C PHE A 191 -13.92 17.19 -6.89
N THR A 192 -13.13 18.09 -7.49
CA THR A 192 -13.54 18.86 -8.66
C THR A 192 -12.87 18.32 -9.91
N TYR A 193 -13.65 18.06 -10.96
CA TYR A 193 -13.15 17.67 -12.26
C TYR A 193 -13.92 18.41 -13.36
N LYS A 194 -13.22 19.04 -14.31
CA LYS A 194 -13.82 19.84 -15.40
C LYS A 194 -14.92 20.81 -14.89
N TYR A 195 -14.60 21.58 -13.85
CA TYR A 195 -15.48 22.59 -13.22
C TYR A 195 -16.77 22.03 -12.59
N LYS A 196 -16.88 20.71 -12.42
CA LYS A 196 -17.99 20.06 -11.71
C LYS A 196 -17.48 19.37 -10.45
N THR A 197 -18.30 19.41 -9.41
CA THR A 197 -18.02 18.74 -8.14
C THR A 197 -18.62 17.35 -8.15
N PHE A 198 -17.81 16.38 -7.76
CA PHE A 198 -18.18 14.99 -7.62
C PHE A 198 -17.86 14.51 -6.20
N GLU A 199 -18.56 13.48 -5.76
CA GLU A 199 -18.25 12.76 -4.54
C GLU A 199 -18.01 11.29 -4.88
N ARG A 200 -16.95 10.71 -4.33
CA ARG A 200 -16.62 9.30 -4.47
C ARG A 200 -16.69 8.60 -3.12
N ILE A 201 -17.35 7.46 -3.09
CA ILE A 201 -17.44 6.56 -1.93
C ILE A 201 -16.65 5.28 -2.26
N GLN A 202 -15.58 5.03 -1.49
CA GLN A 202 -14.69 3.88 -1.67
C GLN A 202 -13.84 3.64 -0.41
N PHE A 203 -13.35 2.41 -0.23
CA PHE A 203 -12.30 2.11 0.74
C PHE A 203 -11.01 2.88 0.38
N PRO A 204 -10.40 3.60 1.33
CA PRO A 204 -9.19 4.38 1.07
C PRO A 204 -7.94 3.49 1.04
N LEU A 205 -7.88 2.54 0.09
CA LEU A 205 -6.82 1.54 -0.02
C LEU A 205 -6.18 1.54 -1.40
N ARG A 206 -4.90 1.17 -1.43
CA ARG A 206 -4.16 0.79 -2.64
C ARG A 206 -3.30 -0.44 -2.36
N PRO A 207 -3.25 -1.44 -3.27
CA PRO A 207 -2.33 -2.57 -3.16
C PRO A 207 -0.89 -2.14 -2.83
N ALA A 208 -0.27 -2.84 -1.88
CA ALA A 208 1.04 -2.48 -1.33
C ALA A 208 1.95 -3.69 -1.02
N ALA A 209 1.71 -4.84 -1.65
CA ALA A 209 2.67 -5.95 -1.63
C ALA A 209 3.95 -5.53 -2.37
N GLY A 210 3.79 -4.84 -3.50
CA GLY A 210 4.81 -4.03 -4.15
C GLY A 210 4.57 -2.53 -3.93
N LYS A 211 5.66 -1.75 -3.82
CA LYS A 211 5.67 -0.29 -3.75
C LYS A 211 6.76 0.29 -4.63
N THR A 212 6.64 1.57 -5.00
CA THR A 212 7.79 2.26 -5.58
C THR A 212 8.79 2.64 -4.50
N ILE A 213 10.07 2.65 -4.83
CA ILE A 213 11.14 3.06 -3.89
C ILE A 213 10.86 4.46 -3.34
N HIS A 214 10.41 5.39 -4.19
CA HIS A 214 10.01 6.74 -3.76
C HIS A 214 8.88 6.75 -2.72
N LYS A 215 7.87 5.87 -2.86
CA LYS A 215 6.76 5.79 -1.90
C LYS A 215 7.14 5.09 -0.59
N SER A 216 8.23 4.32 -0.58
CA SER A 216 8.78 3.73 0.64
C SER A 216 9.68 4.70 1.42
N GLN A 217 9.94 5.91 0.91
CA GLN A 217 10.82 6.85 1.59
C GLN A 217 10.21 7.27 2.94
N GLY A 218 10.92 6.96 4.03
CA GLY A 218 10.42 7.15 5.40
C GLY A 218 10.04 5.85 6.09
N ASP A 219 9.62 4.84 5.33
CA ASP A 219 9.26 3.52 5.85
C ASP A 219 10.45 2.88 6.56
N THR A 220 10.14 2.10 7.60
CA THR A 220 11.07 1.18 8.26
C THR A 220 10.48 -0.22 8.09
N LEU A 221 11.20 -1.08 7.38
CA LEU A 221 10.77 -2.44 7.06
C LEU A 221 11.71 -3.44 7.74
N HIS A 222 11.17 -4.57 8.17
CA HIS A 222 11.98 -5.68 8.68
C HIS A 222 12.58 -6.50 7.56
N GLU A 223 11.81 -6.69 6.48
CA GLU A 223 12.25 -7.46 5.31
C GLU A 223 11.82 -6.76 4.02
N VAL A 224 12.67 -6.82 3.00
CA VAL A 224 12.39 -6.21 1.69
C VAL A 224 12.96 -7.05 0.55
N VAL A 225 12.30 -6.99 -0.61
CA VAL A 225 12.89 -7.46 -1.87
C VAL A 225 12.99 -6.26 -2.81
N VAL A 226 14.21 -5.91 -3.22
CA VAL A 226 14.42 -4.74 -4.08
C VAL A 226 14.72 -5.18 -5.51
N SER A 227 13.96 -4.66 -6.47
CA SER A 227 14.27 -4.76 -7.89
C SER A 227 14.65 -3.39 -8.44
N LEU A 228 15.93 -3.20 -8.72
CA LEU A 228 16.47 -1.99 -9.35
C LEU A 228 16.35 -1.98 -10.88
N LYS A 229 15.69 -2.99 -11.49
CA LYS A 229 15.42 -3.04 -12.93
C LYS A 229 14.61 -1.81 -13.34
N SER A 230 15.09 -1.10 -14.37
CA SER A 230 14.46 0.11 -14.92
C SER A 230 14.69 0.15 -16.43
N LYS A 231 13.65 0.51 -17.19
CA LYS A 231 13.78 0.78 -18.64
C LYS A 231 14.42 2.14 -18.88
N ARG A 232 14.38 3.03 -17.89
CA ARG A 232 14.99 4.38 -17.93
C ARG A 232 16.42 4.30 -17.40
N LYS A 233 17.37 3.92 -18.27
CA LYS A 233 18.81 3.92 -17.93
C LYS A 233 19.26 5.32 -17.52
N GLY A 234 19.94 5.44 -16.37
CA GLY A 234 20.73 6.63 -16.00
C GLY A 234 20.01 7.82 -15.33
N LYS A 235 18.74 7.71 -14.87
CA LYS A 235 17.98 8.90 -14.42
C LYS A 235 17.61 9.02 -12.95
N ILE A 236 18.00 8.11 -12.05
CA ILE A 236 17.68 8.28 -10.62
C ILE A 236 18.89 8.00 -9.74
N THR A 237 19.69 9.05 -9.54
CA THR A 237 20.82 9.06 -8.62
C THR A 237 20.37 8.64 -7.22
N HIS A 238 21.16 7.83 -6.52
CA HIS A 238 20.93 7.37 -5.14
C HIS A 238 19.69 6.48 -4.90
N ILE A 239 18.96 6.02 -5.93
CA ILE A 239 17.76 5.19 -5.72
C ILE A 239 18.07 3.87 -5.00
N HIS A 240 19.24 3.30 -5.25
CA HIS A 240 19.74 2.10 -4.55
C HIS A 240 19.86 2.35 -3.05
N TYR A 241 20.38 3.51 -2.64
CA TYR A 241 20.53 3.86 -1.23
C TYR A 241 19.17 4.08 -0.58
N VAL A 242 18.24 4.76 -1.27
CA VAL A 242 16.87 4.95 -0.75
C VAL A 242 16.21 3.60 -0.50
N ALA A 243 16.33 2.66 -1.44
CA ALA A 243 15.75 1.33 -1.33
C ALA A 243 16.37 0.49 -0.20
N LEU A 244 17.71 0.36 -0.18
CA LEU A 244 18.40 -0.49 0.79
C LEU A 244 18.38 0.10 2.21
N SER A 245 18.30 1.42 2.35
CA SER A 245 18.18 2.06 3.67
C SER A 245 16.80 1.91 4.34
N ARG A 246 15.85 1.19 3.72
CA ARG A 246 14.52 0.91 4.31
C ARG A 246 14.55 -0.22 5.33
N VAL A 247 15.50 -1.15 5.24
CA VAL A 247 15.61 -2.28 6.16
C VAL A 247 16.47 -1.97 7.37
N THR A 248 16.25 -2.73 8.43
CA THR A 248 16.92 -2.55 9.73
C THR A 248 18.23 -3.32 9.86
N SER A 249 18.43 -4.39 9.07
CA SER A 249 19.65 -5.19 9.02
C SER A 249 19.93 -5.66 7.60
N LEU A 250 21.17 -6.10 7.32
CA LEU A 250 21.53 -6.68 6.02
C LEU A 250 20.76 -7.98 5.71
N THR A 251 20.33 -8.71 6.74
CA THR A 251 19.60 -9.98 6.59
C THR A 251 18.11 -9.83 6.26
N GLY A 252 17.57 -8.62 6.37
CA GLY A 252 16.18 -8.26 6.10
C GLY A 252 15.90 -7.96 4.64
#